data_AF-A0A3D0ZEZ2-F1
#
_entry.id   AF-A0A3D0ZEZ2-F1
#
_cell.length_a   1.000
_cell.length_b   1.000
_cell.length_c   1.000
_cell.angle_alpha   90.00
_cell.angle_beta   90.00
_cell.angle_gamma   90.00
#
_symmetry.space_group_name_H-M   'P 1'
#
loop_
_entity.id
_entity.type
_entity.pdbx_description
1 polymer ?
#
loop_
_entity_poly.entity_id
_entity_poly.type
_entity_poly.pdbx_seq_one_letter_code
_entity_poly.pdbx_strand_id
1 'polypeptide(L)'
;MTPLSRRSQLLIGILATLALTALSLAAVAFLGPQRAGVGFANNAGCAAPGLAGTVVNVTATDMGGPMMGGPGRMGGMRLTGDHATVPHGTVSFLVTNAGRYTHEMVILPLPGTQIAGTRPVGGDGKIDEAGSLGEASATCAEGTGQGILPRSSGWVTVDLPPGRYELVCNFAGHYTAGMYTQLTVT
;
A
#
# COMPACT_ATOMS: atom_id res chain seq x y z
N MET A 1 -27.56 27.88 62.12
CA MET A 1 -27.28 27.13 60.88
C MET A 1 -28.29 25.99 60.80
N THR A 2 -29.32 26.12 59.97
CA THR A 2 -30.35 25.08 59.81
C THR A 2 -29.79 23.94 58.94
N PRO A 3 -29.85 22.67 59.38
CA PRO A 3 -29.33 21.56 58.59
C PRO A 3 -30.18 21.37 57.34
N LEU A 4 -29.52 21.26 56.18
CA LEU A 4 -30.18 20.96 54.91
C LEU A 4 -30.91 19.61 55.01
N SER A 5 -32.18 19.60 54.57
CA SER A 5 -33.02 18.41 54.54
C SER A 5 -32.34 17.28 53.74
N ARG A 6 -32.52 16.04 54.18
CA ARG A 6 -31.99 14.82 53.53
C ARG A 6 -32.35 14.75 52.03
N ARG A 7 -33.48 15.34 51.63
CA ARG A 7 -33.90 15.47 50.23
C ARG A 7 -33.03 16.47 49.44
N SER A 8 -32.64 17.57 50.06
CA SER A 8 -31.74 18.56 49.44
C SER A 8 -30.33 17.99 49.25
N GLN A 9 -29.84 17.18 50.19
CA GLN A 9 -28.54 16.51 50.06
C GLN A 9 -28.53 15.46 48.94
N LEU A 10 -29.62 14.70 48.78
CA LEU A 10 -29.77 13.73 47.68
C LEU A 10 -29.85 14.40 46.31
N LEU A 11 -30.58 15.52 46.20
CA LEU A 11 -30.68 16.28 44.94
C LEU A 11 -29.32 16.89 44.53
N ILE A 12 -28.56 17.42 45.49
CA ILE A 12 -27.20 17.94 45.23
C ILE A 12 -26.28 16.80 44.76
N GLY A 13 -26.37 15.61 45.38
CA GLY A 13 -25.59 14.44 44.97
C GLY A 13 -25.89 13.99 43.54
N ILE A 14 -27.17 13.92 43.15
CA ILE A 14 -27.58 13.53 41.78
C ILE A 14 -27.16 14.58 40.74
N LEU A 15 -27.29 15.86 41.06
CA LEU A 15 -26.87 16.93 40.16
C LEU A 15 -25.34 16.95 39.97
N ALA A 16 -24.58 16.69 41.04
CA ALA A 16 -23.13 16.60 40.96
C ALA A 16 -22.68 15.42 40.08
N THR A 17 -23.27 14.23 40.25
CA THR A 17 -22.90 13.06 39.42
C THR A 17 -23.24 13.26 37.94
N LEU A 18 -24.39 13.87 37.62
CA LEU A 18 -24.76 14.20 36.24
C LEU A 18 -23.83 15.25 35.60
N ALA A 19 -23.37 16.24 36.37
CA ALA A 19 -22.42 17.23 35.87
C ALA A 19 -21.04 16.61 35.58
N LEU A 20 -20.57 15.72 36.45
CA LEU A 20 -19.27 15.04 36.30
C LEU A 20 -19.26 14.04 35.13
N THR A 21 -20.36 13.33 34.87
CA THR A 21 -20.46 12.45 33.69
C THR A 21 -20.53 13.23 32.37
N ALA A 22 -21.25 14.36 32.36
CA ALA A 22 -21.31 15.24 31.18
C ALA A 22 -19.95 15.85 30.83
N LEU A 23 -19.16 16.29 31.83
CA LEU A 23 -17.81 16.80 31.62
C LEU A 23 -16.85 15.72 31.05
N SER A 24 -17.00 14.48 31.52
CA SER A 24 -16.15 13.36 31.08
C SER A 24 -16.37 13.00 29.60
N LEU A 25 -17.61 13.08 29.12
CA LEU A 25 -17.95 12.84 27.71
C LEU A 25 -17.44 13.96 26.78
N ALA A 26 -17.41 15.21 27.26
CA ALA A 26 -16.87 16.33 26.48
C ALA A 26 -15.35 16.23 26.26
N ALA A 27 -14.59 15.70 27.24
CA ALA A 27 -13.14 15.54 27.12
C ALA A 27 -12.72 14.54 26.02
N VAL A 28 -13.52 13.50 25.78
CA VAL A 28 -13.26 12.50 24.72
C VAL A 28 -13.50 13.08 23.32
N ALA A 29 -14.41 14.05 23.18
CA ALA A 29 -14.69 14.70 21.90
C ALA A 29 -13.58 15.66 21.43
N PHE A 30 -12.79 16.23 22.34
CA PHE A 30 -11.71 17.18 22.01
C PHE A 30 -10.32 16.52 21.82
N LEU A 31 -10.16 15.24 22.15
CA LEU A 31 -8.92 14.46 21.99
C LEU A 31 -9.01 13.38 20.89
N GLY A 32 -10.10 13.37 20.12
CA GLY A 32 -10.24 12.51 18.95
C GLY A 32 -9.26 12.89 17.83
N PRO A 33 -8.77 11.92 17.03
CA PRO A 33 -7.71 12.15 16.08
C PRO A 33 -8.06 13.24 15.06
N GLN A 34 -7.10 14.14 14.87
CA GLN A 34 -7.17 15.21 13.89
C GLN A 34 -7.32 14.60 12.50
N ARG A 35 -8.34 15.06 11.75
CA ARG A 35 -8.60 14.68 10.36
C ARG A 35 -7.40 15.05 9.50
N ALA A 36 -6.54 14.07 9.21
CA ALA A 36 -5.54 14.18 8.18
C ALA A 36 -6.19 13.97 6.81
N GLY A 37 -6.01 14.94 5.92
CA GLY A 37 -5.90 14.78 4.47
C GLY A 37 -7.09 14.18 3.72
N VAL A 38 -7.71 15.00 2.87
CA VAL A 38 -8.50 14.52 1.72
C VAL A 38 -7.52 13.88 0.72
N GLY A 39 -7.17 12.62 0.96
CA GLY A 39 -6.47 11.75 0.02
C GLY A 39 -7.43 10.62 -0.36
N PHE A 40 -7.48 10.28 -1.65
CA PHE A 40 -8.42 9.31 -2.21
C PHE A 40 -8.48 8.01 -1.38
N ALA A 41 -9.59 7.82 -0.67
CA ALA A 41 -9.92 6.55 -0.04
C ALA A 41 -10.22 5.53 -1.15
N ASN A 42 -9.16 4.91 -1.67
CA ASN A 42 -9.30 3.71 -2.47
C ASN A 42 -9.88 2.63 -1.55
N ASN A 43 -11.10 2.16 -1.82
CA ASN A 43 -11.66 0.94 -1.27
C ASN A 43 -10.85 -0.29 -1.77
N ALA A 44 -9.58 -0.35 -1.36
CA ALA A 44 -8.83 -1.58 -1.21
C ALA A 44 -9.23 -2.14 0.17
N GLY A 45 -9.56 -3.42 0.24
CA GLY A 45 -10.20 -4.05 1.41
C GLY A 45 -9.36 -4.07 2.69
N CYS A 46 -8.15 -3.50 2.68
CA CYS A 46 -7.24 -3.45 3.81
C CYS A 46 -6.59 -2.07 3.92
N ALA A 47 -6.59 -1.49 5.12
CA ALA A 47 -5.88 -0.25 5.40
C ALA A 47 -4.40 -0.55 5.62
N ALA A 48 -3.52 0.05 4.80
CA ALA A 48 -2.08 0.02 5.07
C ALA A 48 -1.78 0.84 6.34
N PRO A 49 -0.79 0.41 7.16
CA PRO A 49 -0.32 1.22 8.29
C PRO A 49 0.36 2.50 7.79
N GLY A 50 0.72 3.40 8.71
CA GLY A 50 1.58 4.53 8.37
C GLY A 50 2.95 4.02 7.92
N LEU A 51 3.24 4.16 6.62
CA LEU A 51 4.48 3.70 5.99
C LEU A 51 5.62 4.71 6.20
N ALA A 52 6.83 4.21 6.40
CA ALA A 52 8.02 5.04 6.64
C ALA A 52 8.64 5.56 5.33
N GLY A 53 9.38 6.67 5.42
CA GLY A 53 10.16 7.18 4.30
C GLY A 53 9.33 7.69 3.11
N THR A 54 9.88 7.62 1.91
CA THR A 54 9.16 8.00 0.68
C THR A 54 8.20 6.88 0.30
N VAL A 55 6.90 7.20 0.13
CA VAL A 55 5.88 6.21 -0.24
C VAL A 55 5.64 6.25 -1.76
N VAL A 56 5.82 5.11 -2.41
CA VAL A 56 5.47 4.89 -3.83
C VAL A 56 4.20 4.04 -3.87
N ASN A 57 3.12 4.60 -4.42
CA ASN A 57 1.88 3.86 -4.64
C ASN A 57 1.99 3.12 -5.98
N VAL A 58 1.87 1.80 -5.93
CA VAL A 58 1.93 0.91 -7.08
C VAL A 58 0.55 0.31 -7.31
N THR A 59 0.05 0.37 -8.54
CA THR A 59 -1.22 -0.26 -8.93
C THR A 59 -0.96 -1.39 -9.92
N ALA A 60 -1.50 -2.57 -9.62
CA ALA A 60 -1.52 -3.73 -10.48
C ALA A 60 -2.90 -3.88 -11.16
N THR A 61 -2.92 -4.00 -12.49
CA THR A 61 -4.15 -4.19 -13.29
C THR A 61 -3.96 -5.29 -14.32
N ASP A 62 -5.03 -6.01 -14.66
CA ASP A 62 -4.95 -7.05 -15.70
C ASP A 62 -5.13 -6.52 -17.12
N MET A 63 -5.28 -5.20 -17.27
CA MET A 63 -5.50 -4.50 -18.53
C MET A 63 -4.68 -3.21 -18.54
N GLY A 64 -4.29 -2.74 -19.73
CA GLY A 64 -3.60 -1.46 -19.94
C GLY A 64 -2.11 -1.55 -20.26
N GLY A 65 -1.56 -2.76 -20.36
CA GLY A 65 -0.21 -3.05 -20.86
C GLY A 65 -0.14 -3.17 -22.39
N PRO A 66 1.08 -3.29 -22.95
CA PRO A 66 1.29 -3.46 -24.38
C PRO A 66 0.51 -4.68 -24.91
N MET A 67 -0.13 -4.55 -26.08
CA MET A 67 -0.82 -5.69 -26.70
C MET A 67 0.22 -6.73 -27.16
N MET A 68 0.21 -7.90 -26.54
CA MET A 68 0.99 -9.04 -27.02
C MET A 68 0.24 -9.73 -28.17
N GLY A 69 0.79 -9.69 -29.39
CA GLY A 69 0.41 -10.61 -30.47
C GLY A 69 -0.62 -10.14 -31.50
N GLY A 70 -0.65 -8.85 -31.86
CA GLY A 70 -1.38 -8.35 -33.04
C GLY A 70 -2.84 -7.93 -32.80
N PRO A 71 -3.56 -7.49 -33.87
CA PRO A 71 -4.85 -6.82 -33.74
C PRO A 71 -5.94 -7.75 -33.18
N GLY A 72 -6.61 -7.33 -32.10
CA GLY A 72 -7.77 -8.03 -31.53
C GLY A 72 -7.50 -8.85 -30.25
N ARG A 73 -6.32 -8.75 -29.64
CA ARG A 73 -6.03 -9.39 -28.34
C ARG A 73 -6.20 -8.40 -27.18
N MET A 74 -6.74 -8.90 -26.06
CA MET A 74 -6.95 -8.13 -24.82
C MET A 74 -5.68 -7.36 -24.44
N GLY A 75 -5.83 -6.10 -24.00
CA GLY A 75 -4.72 -5.28 -23.54
C GLY A 75 -3.91 -6.00 -22.47
N GLY A 76 -2.58 -5.87 -22.49
CA GLY A 76 -1.69 -6.55 -21.55
C GLY A 76 -1.97 -6.19 -20.09
N MET A 77 -1.37 -6.92 -19.17
CA MET A 77 -1.37 -6.56 -17.74
C MET A 77 -0.42 -5.38 -17.51
N ARG A 78 -0.57 -4.66 -16.39
CA ARG A 78 0.26 -3.48 -16.11
C ARG A 78 0.53 -3.30 -14.63
N LEU A 79 1.77 -2.92 -14.32
CA LEU A 79 2.18 -2.41 -13.03
C LEU A 79 2.51 -0.91 -13.19
N THR A 80 1.91 -0.04 -12.39
CA THR A 80 2.09 1.43 -12.50
C THR A 80 2.46 2.01 -11.16
N GLY A 81 3.63 2.63 -11.05
CA GLY A 81 3.97 3.49 -9.93
C GLY A 81 3.48 4.92 -10.16
N ASP A 82 3.09 5.60 -9.09
CA ASP A 82 2.79 7.05 -9.09
C ASP A 82 4.05 7.92 -9.22
N HIS A 83 5.22 7.35 -8.95
CA HIS A 83 6.52 7.99 -9.10
C HIS A 83 7.39 7.22 -10.10
N ALA A 84 8.04 7.97 -11.00
CA ALA A 84 9.13 7.46 -11.85
C ALA A 84 10.51 7.71 -11.21
N THR A 85 10.59 8.61 -10.23
CA THR A 85 11.83 8.98 -9.55
C THR A 85 11.55 9.31 -8.08
N VAL A 86 12.42 8.84 -7.17
CA VAL A 86 12.36 9.13 -5.73
C VAL A 86 13.77 9.38 -5.17
N PRO A 87 13.91 10.05 -4.01
CA PRO A 87 15.17 10.13 -3.29
C PRO A 87 15.63 8.75 -2.78
N HIS A 88 16.95 8.56 -2.66
CA HIS A 88 17.54 7.40 -1.99
C HIS A 88 17.24 7.35 -0.47
N GLY A 89 17.45 6.17 0.10
CA GLY A 89 17.19 5.86 1.51
C GLY A 89 15.94 5.01 1.68
N THR A 90 15.19 5.24 2.76
CA THR A 90 13.99 4.46 3.09
C THR A 90 12.84 4.77 2.12
N VAL A 91 12.45 3.75 1.35
CA VAL A 91 11.33 3.78 0.40
C VAL A 91 10.34 2.68 0.75
N SER A 92 9.07 3.05 0.88
CA SER A 92 7.97 2.11 1.07
C SER A 92 7.16 1.99 -0.21
N PHE A 93 6.90 0.76 -0.64
CA PHE A 93 6.04 0.47 -1.77
C PHE A 93 4.68 -0.01 -1.27
N LEU A 94 3.62 0.73 -1.56
CA LEU A 94 2.25 0.29 -1.30
C LEU A 94 1.64 -0.24 -2.60
N VAL A 95 1.47 -1.54 -2.69
CA VAL A 95 0.98 -2.21 -3.89
C VAL A 95 -0.50 -2.51 -3.73
N THR A 96 -1.32 -1.97 -4.63
CA THR A 96 -2.77 -2.20 -4.68
C THR A 96 -3.13 -3.05 -5.89
N ASN A 97 -3.81 -4.16 -5.65
CA ASN A 97 -4.35 -5.01 -6.70
C ASN A 97 -5.74 -4.54 -7.13
N ALA A 98 -5.80 -3.85 -8.26
CA ALA A 98 -7.04 -3.42 -8.90
C ALA A 98 -7.52 -4.40 -10.00
N GLY A 99 -6.79 -5.50 -10.21
CA GLY A 99 -7.13 -6.58 -11.12
C GLY A 99 -7.97 -7.69 -10.48
N ARG A 100 -8.19 -8.74 -11.27
CA ARG A 100 -8.91 -9.98 -10.94
C ARG A 100 -7.97 -11.15 -10.68
N TYR A 101 -6.71 -11.05 -11.12
CA TYR A 101 -5.68 -12.03 -10.82
C TYR A 101 -4.92 -11.63 -9.56
N THR A 102 -4.28 -12.60 -8.92
CA THR A 102 -3.31 -12.35 -7.86
C THR A 102 -2.06 -11.69 -8.44
N HIS A 103 -1.55 -10.66 -7.77
CA HIS A 103 -0.35 -9.92 -8.21
C HIS A 103 0.65 -9.79 -7.08
N GLU A 104 1.89 -9.51 -7.43
CA GLU A 104 2.97 -9.16 -6.51
C GLU A 104 3.78 -7.99 -7.08
N MET A 105 4.66 -7.46 -6.25
CA MET A 105 5.73 -6.59 -6.71
C MET A 105 7.05 -7.08 -6.13
N VAL A 106 8.05 -7.28 -6.99
CA VAL A 106 9.45 -7.57 -6.63
C VAL A 106 10.32 -6.43 -7.13
N ILE A 107 11.31 -6.02 -6.34
CA ILE A 107 12.25 -4.95 -6.67
C ILE A 107 13.56 -5.55 -7.17
N LEU A 108 13.86 -5.38 -8.45
CA LEU A 108 15.09 -5.86 -9.06
C LEU A 108 16.00 -4.70 -9.48
N PRO A 109 17.31 -4.73 -9.17
CA PRO A 109 18.27 -3.80 -9.75
C PRO A 109 18.23 -3.89 -11.28
N LEU A 110 18.30 -2.74 -11.95
CA LEU A 110 18.31 -2.61 -13.41
C LEU A 110 19.68 -2.08 -13.88
N PRO A 111 20.71 -2.94 -13.95
CA PRO A 111 22.10 -2.53 -14.17
C PRO A 111 22.37 -2.03 -15.59
N GLY A 112 23.34 -1.11 -15.69
CA GLY A 112 23.93 -0.68 -16.95
C GLY A 112 22.89 -0.20 -17.98
N THR A 113 22.93 -0.82 -19.16
CA THR A 113 22.06 -0.49 -20.30
C THR A 113 20.80 -1.36 -20.37
N GLN A 114 20.50 -2.16 -19.34
CA GLN A 114 19.31 -3.00 -19.34
C GLN A 114 18.03 -2.14 -19.40
N ILE A 115 17.09 -2.57 -20.22
CA ILE A 115 15.80 -1.90 -20.45
C ILE A 115 14.73 -2.67 -19.68
N ALA A 116 13.87 -1.97 -18.93
CA ALA A 116 12.74 -2.60 -18.26
C ALA A 116 11.84 -3.31 -19.30
N GLY A 117 11.34 -4.50 -18.96
CA GLY A 117 10.56 -5.36 -19.85
C GLY A 117 11.38 -6.28 -20.76
N THR A 118 12.71 -6.30 -20.63
CA THR A 118 13.59 -7.10 -21.52
C THR A 118 14.32 -8.23 -20.82
N ARG A 119 13.96 -8.56 -19.57
CA ARG A 119 14.54 -9.71 -18.87
C ARG A 119 14.17 -11.01 -19.57
N PRO A 120 15.10 -11.98 -19.65
CA PRO A 120 14.80 -13.30 -20.20
C PRO A 120 13.79 -14.02 -19.29
N VAL A 121 12.81 -14.66 -19.92
CA VAL A 121 11.76 -15.43 -19.23
C VAL A 121 12.06 -16.91 -19.41
N GLY A 122 12.11 -17.63 -18.29
CA GLY A 122 12.34 -19.06 -18.22
C GLY A 122 11.16 -19.89 -18.73
N GLY A 123 11.36 -21.20 -18.82
CA GLY A 123 10.34 -22.15 -19.29
C GLY A 123 9.11 -22.26 -18.38
N ASP A 124 9.22 -21.81 -17.13
CA ASP A 124 8.13 -21.69 -16.16
C ASP A 124 7.33 -20.38 -16.30
N GLY A 125 7.69 -19.52 -17.25
CA GLY A 125 7.03 -18.24 -17.48
C GLY A 125 7.46 -17.14 -16.50
N LYS A 126 8.54 -17.34 -15.75
CA LYS A 126 9.09 -16.38 -14.78
C LYS A 126 10.43 -15.80 -15.23
N ILE A 127 10.78 -14.63 -14.74
CA ILE A 127 12.13 -14.08 -14.83
C ILE A 127 12.97 -14.51 -13.61
N ASP A 128 14.30 -14.46 -13.75
CA ASP A 128 15.22 -14.65 -12.62
C ASP A 128 15.12 -13.46 -11.64
N GLU A 129 14.94 -13.79 -10.35
CA GLU A 129 14.83 -12.83 -9.25
C GLU A 129 16.09 -12.76 -8.40
N ALA A 130 17.17 -13.42 -8.81
CA ALA A 130 18.45 -13.34 -8.12
C ALA A 130 18.87 -11.87 -7.91
N GLY A 131 19.12 -11.51 -6.65
CA GLY A 131 19.48 -10.15 -6.25
C GLY A 131 18.29 -9.21 -6.07
N SER A 132 17.06 -9.72 -5.93
CA SER A 132 15.92 -8.91 -5.51
C SER A 132 16.17 -8.26 -4.14
N LEU A 133 15.69 -7.02 -3.99
CA LEU A 133 15.91 -6.21 -2.79
C LEU A 133 14.71 -6.18 -1.85
N GLY A 134 13.56 -6.64 -2.33
CA GLY A 134 12.33 -6.69 -1.55
C GLY A 134 11.15 -7.12 -2.40
N GLU A 135 10.10 -7.56 -1.72
CA GLU A 135 8.90 -8.09 -2.32
C GLU A 135 7.68 -7.69 -1.48
N ALA A 136 6.62 -7.27 -2.16
CA ALA A 136 5.29 -7.10 -1.60
C ALA A 136 4.35 -8.10 -2.26
N SER A 137 4.10 -9.21 -1.57
CA SER A 137 3.20 -10.29 -1.99
C SER A 137 2.35 -10.82 -0.84
N ALA A 138 2.51 -10.32 0.38
CA ALA A 138 1.61 -10.62 1.49
C ALA A 138 0.29 -9.85 1.34
N THR A 139 -0.83 -10.57 1.24
CA THR A 139 -2.15 -9.94 1.22
C THR A 139 -2.42 -9.29 2.58
N CYS A 140 -2.66 -7.98 2.55
CA CYS A 140 -2.97 -7.15 3.71
C CYS A 140 -1.89 -7.14 4.79
N ALA A 141 -0.63 -7.34 4.39
CA ALA A 141 0.50 -7.36 5.27
C ALA A 141 1.77 -6.87 4.56
N GLU A 142 2.84 -6.69 5.35
CA GLU A 142 4.16 -6.38 4.84
C GLU A 142 4.88 -7.63 4.32
N GLY A 143 5.66 -7.46 3.26
CA GLY A 143 6.66 -8.44 2.81
C GLY A 143 6.10 -9.56 1.94
N THR A 144 6.73 -10.73 2.08
CA THR A 144 6.50 -11.92 1.26
C THR A 144 5.26 -12.71 1.71
N GLY A 145 4.52 -13.26 0.76
CA GLY A 145 3.33 -14.07 0.97
C GLY A 145 3.04 -14.97 -0.23
N GLN A 146 1.76 -15.10 -0.58
CA GLN A 146 1.30 -15.93 -1.70
C GLN A 146 0.73 -15.10 -2.85
N GLY A 147 1.05 -13.80 -2.86
CA GLY A 147 0.49 -12.78 -3.73
C GLY A 147 -0.65 -11.99 -3.07
N ILE A 148 -0.83 -10.78 -3.58
CA ILE A 148 -1.85 -9.83 -3.19
C ILE A 148 -3.14 -10.19 -3.91
N LEU A 149 -4.17 -10.56 -3.16
CA LEU A 149 -5.49 -10.92 -3.70
C LEU A 149 -6.19 -9.74 -4.39
N PRO A 150 -7.13 -10.01 -5.31
CA PRO A 150 -7.96 -8.98 -5.93
C PRO A 150 -8.61 -8.05 -4.89
N ARG A 151 -8.61 -6.75 -5.17
CA ARG A 151 -9.18 -5.72 -4.29
C ARG A 151 -8.47 -5.58 -2.93
N SER A 152 -7.27 -6.13 -2.79
CA SER A 152 -6.42 -5.99 -1.60
C SER A 152 -5.13 -5.25 -1.91
N SER A 153 -4.34 -4.99 -0.87
CA SER A 153 -3.02 -4.37 -0.96
C SER A 153 -2.00 -5.17 -0.16
N GLY A 154 -0.72 -4.98 -0.48
CA GLY A 154 0.43 -5.43 0.29
C GLY A 154 1.50 -4.34 0.24
N TRP A 155 2.49 -4.39 1.12
CA TRP A 155 3.55 -3.38 1.13
C TRP A 155 4.91 -3.95 1.49
N VAL A 156 5.96 -3.20 1.19
CA VAL A 156 7.32 -3.51 1.62
C VAL A 156 8.11 -2.21 1.82
N THR A 157 8.89 -2.16 2.89
CA THR A 157 9.81 -1.06 3.17
C THR A 157 11.24 -1.52 2.93
N VAL A 158 11.99 -0.80 2.12
CA VAL A 158 13.40 -1.11 1.79
C VAL A 158 14.26 0.15 1.86
N ASP A 159 15.56 -0.02 2.13
CA ASP A 159 16.53 1.04 1.92
C ASP A 159 17.13 0.90 0.51
N LEU A 160 16.89 1.90 -0.35
CA LEU A 160 17.34 1.89 -1.73
C LEU A 160 18.49 2.88 -1.93
N PRO A 161 19.69 2.42 -2.36
CA PRO A 161 20.74 3.32 -2.81
C PRO A 161 20.35 3.98 -4.15
N PRO A 162 21.05 5.08 -4.54
CA PRO A 162 20.88 5.66 -5.86
C PRO A 162 21.10 4.61 -6.97
N GLY A 163 20.22 4.61 -7.97
CA GLY A 163 20.25 3.60 -9.02
C GLY A 163 18.96 3.50 -9.82
N ARG A 164 18.93 2.52 -10.72
CA ARG A 164 17.74 2.16 -11.50
C ARG A 164 17.23 0.81 -11.03
N TYR A 165 15.92 0.72 -10.90
CA TYR A 165 15.22 -0.48 -10.47
C TYR A 165 14.08 -0.79 -11.44
N GLU A 166 13.79 -2.07 -11.55
CA GLU A 166 12.60 -2.57 -12.21
C GLU A 166 11.70 -3.19 -11.16
N LEU A 167 10.49 -2.66 -11.03
CA LEU A 167 9.44 -3.23 -10.21
C LEU A 167 8.66 -4.20 -11.10
N VAL A 168 8.49 -5.44 -10.68
CA VAL A 168 7.92 -6.51 -11.52
C VAL A 168 6.88 -7.31 -10.76
N CYS A 169 5.89 -7.88 -11.47
CA CYS A 169 5.10 -9.01 -10.99
C CYS A 169 5.61 -10.26 -11.70
N ASN A 170 6.08 -11.27 -10.96
CA ASN A 170 6.73 -12.45 -11.51
C ASN A 170 5.90 -13.74 -11.36
N PHE A 171 4.59 -13.59 -11.14
CA PHE A 171 3.65 -14.67 -11.43
C PHE A 171 3.83 -15.12 -12.89
N ALA A 172 3.72 -16.43 -13.13
CA ALA A 172 4.01 -17.03 -14.42
C ALA A 172 3.21 -16.35 -15.55
N GLY A 173 3.91 -15.78 -16.53
CA GLY A 173 3.35 -15.06 -17.67
C GLY A 173 2.97 -13.59 -17.43
N HIS A 174 2.98 -13.10 -16.18
CA HIS A 174 2.61 -11.71 -15.86
C HIS A 174 3.65 -10.71 -16.38
N TYR A 175 4.95 -11.00 -16.22
CA TYR A 175 6.01 -10.16 -16.78
C TYR A 175 5.89 -10.01 -18.30
N THR A 176 5.72 -11.13 -19.02
CA THR A 176 5.50 -11.11 -20.48
C THR A 176 4.24 -10.38 -20.91
N ALA A 177 3.24 -10.33 -20.02
CA ALA A 177 2.00 -9.60 -20.27
C ALA A 177 2.14 -8.08 -20.03
N GLY A 178 3.30 -7.60 -19.56
CA GLY A 178 3.58 -6.17 -19.34
C GLY A 178 3.62 -5.74 -17.87
N MET A 179 3.69 -6.65 -16.91
CA MET A 179 3.73 -6.31 -15.49
C MET A 179 5.12 -5.91 -14.99
N TYR A 180 5.61 -4.79 -15.49
CA TYR A 180 6.82 -4.16 -15.02
C TYR A 180 6.69 -2.63 -15.09
N THR A 181 7.45 -1.92 -14.26
CA THR A 181 7.72 -0.48 -14.41
C THR A 181 9.12 -0.17 -13.91
N GLN A 182 9.73 0.89 -14.44
CA GLN A 182 11.02 1.37 -13.96
C GLN A 182 10.82 2.39 -12.83
N LEU A 183 11.69 2.33 -11.83
CA LEU A 183 11.89 3.37 -10.83
C LEU A 183 13.34 3.85 -10.88
N THR A 184 13.53 5.17 -10.81
CA THR A 184 14.86 5.78 -10.63
C THR A 184 14.99 6.28 -9.19
N VAL A 185 16.13 6.03 -8.56
CA VAL A 185 16.44 6.51 -7.22
C VAL A 185 17.65 7.44 -7.30
N THR A 186 17.54 8.65 -6.76
CA THR A 186 18.55 9.72 -6.85
C THR A 186 19.16 10.07 -5.50
#